data_AF-A0A180ET10-F1
#
_entry.id   AF-A0A180ET10-F1
#
_cell.length_a   1.000
_cell.length_b   1.000
_cell.length_c   1.000
_cell.angle_alpha   90.00
_cell.angle_beta   90.00
_cell.angle_gamma   90.00
#
_symmetry.space_group_name_H-M   'P 1'
#
loop_
_entity.id
_entity.type
_entity.pdbx_description
1 polymer ?
#
loop_
_entity_poly.entity_id
_entity_poly.type
_entity_poly.pdbx_seq_one_letter_code
_entity_poly.pdbx_strand_id
1 'polypeptide(L)' 'MKKYIAGIDISKEKLDLCFIQEEKTLGEAETVNTTAAVRQTVKTFLKEAGAETSDVLVCAEYTGQYI' A
#
# COMPACT_ATOMS: atom_id res chain seq x y z
N MET A 1 -3.47 -4.78 19.40
CA MET A 1 -3.47 -5.31 18.01
C MET A 1 -2.48 -4.47 17.22
N LYS A 2 -1.44 -5.07 16.64
CA LYS A 2 -0.48 -4.32 15.83
C LYS A 2 -1.16 -3.97 14.50
N LYS A 3 -1.37 -2.69 14.23
CA LYS A 3 -1.99 -2.23 12.97
C LYS A 3 -0.87 -1.86 12.01
N TYR A 4 -0.91 -2.45 10.83
CA TYR A 4 -0.06 -2.06 9.70
C TYR A 4 -0.74 -0.93 8.93
N ILE A 5 0.05 -0.03 8.36
CA ILE A 5 -0.45 1.07 7.53
C ILE A 5 0.16 0.90 6.15
N ALA A 6 -0.67 0.93 5.11
CA ALA A 6 -0.25 1.04 3.73
C ALA A 6 -0.60 2.46 3.23
N GLY A 7 0.41 3.32 3.11
CA GLY A 7 0.30 4.60 2.41
C GLY A 7 0.43 4.36 0.91
N ILE A 8 -0.46 4.97 0.13
CA ILE A 8 -0.44 4.87 -1.34
C ILE A 8 -0.44 6.28 -1.91
N ASP A 9 0.64 6.63 -2.61
CA ASP A 9 0.72 7.81 -3.45
C ASP A 9 0.26 7.45 -4.87
N ILE A 10 -0.78 8.15 -5.33
CA ILE A 10 -1.44 7.87 -6.59
C ILE A 10 -0.91 8.83 -7.67
N SER A 11 -0.01 8.34 -8.53
CA SER A 11 0.42 9.05 -9.74
C SER A 11 -0.29 8.55 -11.01
N LYS A 12 0.04 9.12 -12.19
CA LYS A 12 -0.65 8.79 -13.46
C LYS A 12 -0.56 7.31 -13.82
N GLU A 13 0.64 6.79 -14.07
CA GLU A 13 0.83 5.42 -14.59
C GLU A 13 1.21 4.41 -13.51
N LYS A 14 1.76 4.91 -12.40
CA LYS A 14 2.32 4.10 -11.33
C LYS A 14 1.87 4.58 -9.96
N LEU A 15 1.97 3.69 -8.99
CA LEU A 15 1.60 3.94 -7.60
C LEU A 15 2.78 3.56 -6.73
N ASP A 16 3.13 4.45 -5.82
CA ASP A 16 4.13 4.21 -4.80
C ASP A 16 3.42 3.82 -3.51
N LEU A 17 3.78 2.66 -2.97
CA LEU A 17 3.25 2.13 -1.72
C LEU A 17 4.34 2.17 -0.66
N CYS A 18 4.00 2.68 0.51
CA CYS A 18 4.85 2.66 1.70
C CYS A 18 4.13 1.89 2.80
N PHE A 19 4.79 0.86 3.34
CA PHE A 19 4.25 0.05 4.41
C PHE A 19 4.90 0.40 5.74
N ILE A 20 4.09 0.71 6.74
CA ILE A 20 4.54 1.25 8.02
C ILE A 20 3.92 0.45 9.17
N GLN A 21 4.69 0.23 10.23
CA GLN A 21 4.21 -0.26 11.51
C GLN A 21 4.94 0.46 12.64
N GLU A 22 4.20 0.96 13.64
CA GLU A 22 4.79 1.62 14.82
C GLU A 22 5.82 2.70 14.42
N GLU A 23 5.45 3.55 13.46
CA GLU A 23 6.25 4.66 12.92
C GLU A 23 7.53 4.24 12.16
N LYS A 24 7.69 2.94 11.88
CA LYS A 24 8.81 2.42 11.09
C LYS A 24 8.35 1.97 9.71
N THR A 25 9.07 2.41 8.68
CA THR A 25 8.93 1.89 7.33
C THR A 25 9.43 0.45 7.28
N LEU A 26 8.55 -0.47 6.89
CA LEU A 26 8.83 -1.89 6.70
C LEU A 26 9.25 -2.21 5.26
N GLY A 27 8.78 -1.42 4.31
CA GLY A 27 9.11 -1.59 2.90
C GLY A 27 8.37 -0.60 2.01
N GLU A 28 8.86 -0.52 0.78
CA GLU A 28 8.30 0.32 -0.28
C GLU A 28 8.15 -0.53 -1.54
N ALA A 29 7.14 -0.21 -2.34
CA ALA A 29 6.91 -0.89 -3.61
C ALA A 29 6.32 0.08 -4.62
N GLU A 30 6.78 -0.02 -5.86
CA GLU A 30 6.16 0.64 -7.01
C GLU A 30 5.29 -0.40 -7.73
N THR A 31 4.08 -0.03 -8.15
CA THR A 31 3.20 -0.90 -8.93
C THR A 31 2.43 -0.12 -9.99
N VAL A 32 1.90 -0.81 -10.99
CA VAL A 32 1.09 -0.18 -12.04
C VAL A 32 -0.25 0.28 -11.43
N ASN A 33 -0.76 1.43 -11.88
CA ASN A 33 -2.06 1.96 -11.43
C ASN A 33 -3.26 1.15 -11.96
N THR A 34 -3.37 -0.10 -11.51
CA THR A 34 -4.51 -0.98 -11.75
C THR A 34 -4.93 -1.65 -10.45
N THR A 35 -6.23 -1.84 -10.25
CA THR A 35 -6.77 -2.50 -9.04
C THR A 35 -6.16 -3.89 -8.80
N ALA A 36 -5.87 -4.63 -9.87
CA ALA A 36 -5.27 -5.97 -9.78
C ALA A 36 -3.83 -5.90 -9.23
N ALA A 37 -3.00 -5.00 -9.77
CA ALA A 37 -1.62 -4.85 -9.36
C ALA A 37 -1.52 -4.33 -7.91
N VAL A 38 -2.33 -3.33 -7.54
CA VAL A 38 -2.42 -2.82 -6.15
C VAL A 38 -2.79 -3.93 -5.17
N ARG A 39 -3.85 -4.70 -5.48
CA ARG A 39 -4.28 -5.82 -4.62
C ARG A 39 -3.19 -6.87 -4.47
N GLN A 40 -2.47 -7.17 -5.55
CA GLN A 40 -1.37 -8.13 -5.50
C GLN A 40 -0.23 -7.62 -4.62
N THR A 41 0.19 -6.36 -4.78
CA THR A 41 1.26 -5.76 -3.98
C THR A 41 0.92 -5.75 -2.49
N VAL A 42 -0.30 -5.33 -2.12
CA VAL A 42 -0.75 -5.33 -0.71
C VAL A 42 -0.80 -6.75 -0.13
N LYS A 43 -1.26 -7.75 -0.91
CA LYS A 43 -1.28 -9.15 -0.46
C LYS A 43 0.12 -9.72 -0.27
N THR A 44 1.06 -9.40 -1.15
CA THR A 44 2.45 -9.84 -1.02
C THR A 44 3.06 -9.29 0.26
N PHE A 45 2.92 -7.98 0.50
CA PHE A 45 3.37 -7.35 1.74
C PHE A 45 2.77 -7.99 2.99
N LEU A 46 1.45 -8.21 3.01
CA LEU A 46 0.75 -8.86 4.12
C LEU A 46 1.32 -10.24 4.43
N LYS A 47 1.56 -11.04 3.40
CA LYS A 47 2.16 -12.38 3.53
C LYS A 47 3.56 -12.31 4.13
N GLU A 48 4.38 -11.37 3.69
CA GLU A 48 5.75 -11.17 4.19
C GLU A 48 5.76 -10.67 5.65
N ALA A 49 4.80 -9.83 6.01
CA ALA A 49 4.61 -9.32 7.36
C ALA A 49 3.90 -10.31 8.32
N GLY A 50 3.47 -11.48 7.83
CA GLY A 50 2.69 -12.44 8.62
C GLY A 50 1.37 -11.85 9.13
N ALA A 51 0.73 -11.01 8.32
CA ALA A 51 -0.44 -10.23 8.67
C ALA A 51 -1.64 -10.56 7.79
N GLU A 52 -2.84 -10.33 8.30
CA GLU A 52 -4.07 -10.49 7.54
C GLU A 52 -4.61 -9.15 7.04
N THR A 53 -5.50 -9.19 6.05
CA THR A 53 -6.15 -7.98 5.53
C THR A 53 -6.90 -7.17 6.61
N SER A 54 -7.38 -7.83 7.67
CA SER A 54 -8.00 -7.17 8.83
C SER A 54 -7.01 -6.36 9.68
N ASP A 55 -5.70 -6.60 9.53
CA ASP A 55 -4.64 -5.97 10.30
C ASP A 55 -4.05 -4.73 9.61
N VAL A 56 -4.43 -4.46 8.35
CA VAL A 56 -3.95 -3.32 7.56
C VAL A 56 -4.99 -2.22 7.47
N LEU A 57 -4.56 -0.99 7.76
CA LEU A 57 -5.24 0.23 7.37
C LEU A 57 -4.62 0.76 6.08
N VAL A 58 -5.44 0.96 5.06
CA VAL A 58 -4.99 1.55 3.79
C VAL A 58 -5.32 3.03 3.78
N CYS A 59 -4.31 3.87 3.63
CA CYS A 59 -4.43 5.31 3.45
C CYS A 59 -4.03 5.62 2.01
N ALA A 60 -5.03 5.94 1.18
CA ALA A 60 -4.79 6.37 -0.19
C ALA A 60 -5.00 7.88 -0.28
N GLU A 61 -3.98 8.61 -0.72
CA GLU A 61 -4.12 10.03 -1.03
C GLU A 61 -4.68 10.19 -2.44
N TYR A 62 -5.78 10.93 -2.56
CA TYR A 62 -6.35 11.28 -3.86
C TYR A 62 -5.69 12.56 -4.38
N THR A 63 -4.87 12.43 -5.41
CA THR A 63 -4.10 13.54 -6.02
C THR A 63 -4.85 14.26 -7.15
N GLY A 64 -6.09 13.84 -7.46
CA GLY A 64 -6.92 14.41 -8.52
C GLY A 64 -7.04 13.53 -9.76
N GLN A 65 -7.87 13.97 -10.72
CA GLN A 65 -7.89 13.40 -12.07
C GLN A 65 -6.87 14.13 -12.93
N TYR A 66 -5.87 13.42 -13.41
CA TYR A 66 -4.95 13.94 -14.39
C TYR A 66 -5.57 13.80 -15.80
N ILE A 67 -5.83 14.93 -16.44
CA ILE A 67 -6.28 15.04 -17.83
C ILE A 67 -5.07 14.99 -18.77
#